data_AF-A0A6G9KID0-F1
#
_entry.id   AF-A0A6G9KID0-F1
#
_cell.length_a   1.000
_cell.length_b   1.000
_cell.length_c   1.000
_cell.angle_alpha   90.00
_cell.angle_beta   90.00
_cell.angle_gamma   90.00
#
_symmetry.space_group_name_H-M   'P 1'
#
loop_
_entity.id
_entity.type
_entity.pdbx_description
1 polymer ?
#
loop_
_entity_poly.entity_id
_entity_poly.type
_entity_poly.pdbx_seq_one_letter_code
_entity_poly.pdbx_strand_id
1 'polypeptide(L)'
;GGRIGRVTGLLSSLLNIRVVMQMKNHELQPIVKGRGAKTFKKWLEELTVALTHKSVAEIGISYAGTNEWANEMKSLLQAYVEKPISVLETGSIIQTHTGENAWAILIRYNS
;
A
#
# COMPACT_ATOMS: atom_id res chain seq x y z
N GLY A 1 -13.02 12.86 1.28
CA GLY A 1 -14.37 13.12 0.74
C GLY A 1 -15.22 11.86 0.59
N GLY A 2 -15.96 11.44 1.63
CA GLY A 2 -17.04 10.44 1.52
C GLY A 2 -16.66 8.94 1.45
N ARG A 3 -15.40 8.58 1.15
CA ARG A 3 -14.97 7.16 1.04
C ARG A 3 -14.70 6.49 2.39
N ILE A 4 -14.70 7.28 3.48
CA ILE A 4 -14.62 6.81 4.87
C ILE A 4 -15.79 5.88 5.22
N GLY A 5 -16.96 6.04 4.58
CA GLY A 5 -18.12 5.18 4.81
C GLY A 5 -17.96 3.73 4.32
N ARG A 6 -16.91 3.40 3.56
CA ARG A 6 -16.57 2.02 3.15
C ARG A 6 -15.56 1.34 4.08
N VAL A 7 -15.26 1.99 5.20
CA VAL A 7 -14.26 1.56 6.16
C VAL A 7 -15.00 1.17 7.43
N THR A 8 -15.26 -0.12 7.60
CA THR A 8 -15.90 -0.65 8.81
C THR A 8 -14.94 -0.51 10.00
N GLY A 9 -15.37 0.23 11.05
CA GLY A 9 -14.67 0.31 12.35
C GLY A 9 -13.63 1.44 12.53
N LEU A 10 -13.48 2.37 11.57
CA LEU A 10 -12.55 3.49 11.72
C LEU A 10 -13.23 4.73 12.33
N LEU A 11 -13.39 4.69 13.67
CA LEU A 11 -13.86 5.82 14.49
C LEU A 11 -13.00 7.08 14.26
N SER A 12 -13.69 8.22 14.19
CA SER A 12 -13.31 9.57 13.72
C SER A 12 -12.08 10.27 14.33
N SER A 13 -11.14 9.56 14.97
CA SER A 13 -9.94 10.15 15.63
C SER A 13 -8.65 10.12 14.79
N LEU A 14 -8.77 9.87 13.47
CA LEU A 14 -7.67 9.44 12.59
C LEU A 14 -6.87 10.57 11.93
N LEU A 15 -7.02 11.83 12.34
CA LEU A 15 -6.06 12.84 11.88
C LEU A 15 -4.65 12.44 12.38
N ASN A 16 -3.68 12.45 11.46
CA ASN A 16 -2.26 12.13 11.70
C ASN A 16 -1.99 10.70 12.20
N ILE A 17 -2.60 9.70 11.56
CA ILE A 17 -2.28 8.28 11.77
C ILE A 17 -1.88 7.61 10.44
N ARG A 18 -0.93 6.68 10.49
CA ARG A 18 -0.56 5.83 9.36
C ARG A 18 -1.44 4.59 9.39
N VAL A 19 -2.05 4.26 8.26
CA VAL A 19 -2.93 3.08 8.14
C VAL A 19 -2.54 2.34 6.87
N VAL A 20 -2.41 1.01 6.97
CA VAL A 20 -2.36 0.13 5.80
C VAL A 20 -3.68 -0.64 5.73
N MET A 21 -4.26 -0.68 4.54
CA MET A 21 -5.52 -1.36 4.26
C MET A 21 -5.35 -2.30 3.08
N GLN A 22 -6.11 -3.39 3.07
CA GLN A 22 -6.27 -4.24 1.92
C GLN A 22 -7.65 -4.00 1.30
N MET A 23 -7.69 -3.81 -0.02
CA MET A 23 -8.96 -3.84 -0.75
C MET A 23 -9.35 -5.30 -0.99
N LYS A 24 -10.46 -5.73 -0.37
CA LYS A 24 -10.99 -7.09 -0.53
C LYS A 24 -12.50 -7.00 -0.66
N ASN A 25 -13.06 -7.68 -1.66
CA ASN A 25 -14.51 -7.70 -1.92
C ASN A 25 -15.15 -6.29 -1.93
N HIS A 26 -14.48 -5.32 -2.55
CA HIS A 26 -14.90 -3.91 -2.66
C HIS A 26 -14.83 -3.10 -1.35
N GLU A 27 -14.30 -3.67 -0.27
CA GLU A 27 -14.12 -2.99 1.02
C GLU A 27 -12.64 -2.74 1.31
N LEU A 28 -12.36 -1.63 2.01
CA LEU A 28 -11.03 -1.35 2.54
C LEU A 28 -10.94 -1.88 3.97
N GLN A 29 -10.24 -3.00 4.13
CA GLN A 29 -10.07 -3.69 5.40
C GLN A 29 -8.75 -3.24 6.05
N PRO A 30 -8.78 -2.62 7.25
CA PRO A 30 -7.57 -2.22 7.95
C PRO A 30 -6.72 -3.44 8.33
N ILE A 31 -5.44 -3.41 7.98
CA ILE A 31 -4.45 -4.43 8.39
C ILE A 31 -3.69 -3.92 9.62
N VAL A 32 -3.11 -2.73 9.53
CA VAL A 32 -2.35 -2.12 10.62
C VAL A 32 -2.63 -0.63 10.70
N LYS A 33 -2.60 -0.09 11.92
CA LYS A 33 -2.69 1.34 12.21
C LYS A 33 -1.65 1.73 13.24
N GLY A 34 -1.04 2.90 13.07
CA GLY A 34 -0.03 3.38 14.00
C GLY A 34 0.36 4.83 13.75
N ARG A 35 0.77 5.55 14.80
CA ARG A 35 1.30 6.92 14.65
C ARG A 35 2.80 6.93 14.33
N GLY A 36 3.52 5.87 14.70
CA GLY A 36 4.97 5.79 14.56
C GLY A 36 5.43 5.72 13.10
N ALA A 37 6.60 6.31 12.83
CA ALA A 37 7.22 6.30 11.50
C ALA A 37 7.50 4.88 10.97
N LYS A 38 7.71 3.92 11.86
CA LYS A 38 8.03 2.52 11.51
C LYS A 38 6.81 1.68 11.08
N THR A 39 5.59 2.23 11.12
CA THR A 39 4.36 1.46 10.84
C THR A 39 4.39 0.82 9.45
N PHE A 40 4.75 1.59 8.41
CA PHE A 40 4.80 1.08 7.04
C PHE A 40 5.96 0.12 6.82
N LYS A 41 7.13 0.41 7.39
CA LYS A 41 8.31 -0.44 7.26
C LYS A 41 8.10 -1.83 7.86
N LYS A 42 7.54 -1.90 9.07
CA LYS A 42 7.22 -3.18 9.72
C LYS A 42 6.22 -4.00 8.90
N TRP A 43 5.17 -3.36 8.41
CA TRP A 43 4.20 -4.04 7.55
C TRP A 43 4.82 -4.53 6.23
N LEU A 44 5.75 -3.76 5.65
CA LEU A 44 6.45 -4.17 4.44
C LEU A 44 7.37 -5.37 4.68
N GLU A 45 8.05 -5.42 5.84
CA GLU A 45 8.84 -6.59 6.26
C GLU A 45 7.96 -7.84 6.45
N GLU A 46 6.75 -7.69 7.00
CA GLU A 46 5.79 -8.80 7.08
C GLU A 46 5.31 -9.24 5.69
N LEU A 47 5.08 -8.30 4.78
CA LEU A 47 4.71 -8.59 3.40
C LEU A 47 5.82 -9.37 2.67
N THR A 48 7.10 -8.98 2.80
CA THR A 48 8.20 -9.69 2.12
C THR A 48 8.32 -11.13 2.59
N VAL A 49 8.17 -11.40 3.89
CA VAL A 49 8.11 -12.76 4.44
C VAL A 49 6.94 -13.55 3.84
N ALA A 50 5.76 -12.92 3.71
CA ALA A 50 4.61 -13.58 3.10
C ALA A 50 4.81 -13.91 1.62
N LEU A 51 5.64 -13.14 0.90
CA LEU A 51 5.93 -13.35 -0.52
C LEU A 51 6.97 -14.44 -0.79
N THR A 52 7.81 -14.81 0.20
CA THR A 52 8.86 -15.84 0.03
C THR A 52 8.33 -17.18 -0.48
N HIS A 53 7.07 -17.51 -0.17
CA HIS A 53 6.44 -18.78 -0.56
C HIS A 53 5.35 -18.61 -1.63
N LYS A 54 5.33 -17.46 -2.32
CA LYS A 54 4.32 -17.14 -3.34
C LYS A 54 4.96 -17.03 -4.70
N SER A 55 4.25 -17.54 -5.70
CA SER A 55 4.61 -17.35 -7.11
C SER A 55 3.99 -16.04 -7.60
N VAL A 56 4.79 -14.99 -7.72
CA VAL A 56 4.34 -13.65 -8.11
C VAL A 56 4.60 -13.41 -9.58
N ALA A 57 3.56 -13.01 -10.31
CA ALA A 57 3.64 -12.72 -11.73
C ALA A 57 4.02 -11.25 -11.99
N GLU A 58 3.53 -10.34 -11.15
CA GLU A 58 3.71 -8.91 -11.33
C GLU A 58 3.49 -8.13 -10.03
N ILE A 59 4.30 -7.08 -9.84
CA ILE A 59 4.11 -6.08 -8.79
C ILE A 59 4.11 -4.69 -9.44
N GLY A 60 3.09 -3.90 -9.10
CA GLY A 60 3.04 -2.47 -9.41
C GLY A 60 3.02 -1.66 -8.12
N ILE A 61 3.64 -0.48 -8.15
CA ILE A 61 3.66 0.46 -7.02
C ILE A 61 3.11 1.79 -7.51
N SER A 62 2.17 2.34 -6.74
CA SER A 62 1.66 3.70 -6.95
C SER A 62 1.93 4.59 -5.75
N TYR A 63 2.11 5.90 -5.99
CA TYR A 63 2.36 6.89 -4.95
C TYR A 63 1.65 8.23 -5.23
N ALA A 64 1.49 9.06 -4.22
CA ALA A 64 1.00 10.43 -4.31
C ALA A 64 1.98 11.38 -3.61
N GLY A 65 2.45 12.42 -4.30
CA GLY A 65 3.52 13.30 -3.82
C GLY A 65 4.89 12.78 -4.24
N THR A 66 5.83 12.66 -3.30
CA THR A 66 7.21 12.26 -3.60
C THR A 66 7.38 10.73 -3.69
N ASN A 67 8.41 10.27 -4.41
CA ASN A 67 8.55 8.85 -4.79
C ASN A 67 9.59 8.06 -3.97
N GLU A 68 10.19 8.66 -2.93
CA GLU A 68 11.30 8.05 -2.19
C GLU A 68 10.87 6.75 -1.51
N TRP A 69 9.73 6.77 -0.81
CA TRP A 69 9.18 5.57 -0.18
C TRP A 69 8.75 4.52 -1.21
N ALA A 70 8.22 4.94 -2.36
CA ALA A 70 7.84 4.04 -3.45
C ALA A 70 9.05 3.31 -4.04
N ASN A 71 10.17 4.03 -4.19
CA ASN A 71 11.43 3.47 -4.65
C ASN A 71 12.08 2.56 -3.59
N GLU A 72 12.01 2.90 -2.30
CA GLU A 72 12.44 2.00 -1.22
C GLU A 72 11.65 0.69 -1.22
N MET A 73 10.32 0.76 -1.37
CA MET A 73 9.46 -0.42 -1.51
C MET A 73 9.85 -1.26 -2.74
N LYS A 74 10.09 -0.62 -3.89
CA LYS A 74 10.57 -1.32 -5.09
C LYS A 74 11.87 -2.08 -4.85
N SER A 75 12.86 -1.44 -4.23
CA SER A 75 14.15 -2.08 -3.94
C SER A 75 14.00 -3.33 -3.07
N LEU A 76 13.06 -3.32 -2.11
CA LEU A 76 12.78 -4.47 -1.25
C LEU A 76 11.95 -5.56 -1.94
N LEU A 77 11.02 -5.18 -2.81
CA LEU A 77 10.06 -6.11 -3.43
C LEU A 77 10.55 -6.72 -4.75
N GLN A 78 11.51 -6.11 -5.44
CA GLN A 78 11.98 -6.57 -6.76
C GLN A 78 12.56 -7.99 -6.71
N ALA A 79 13.12 -8.43 -5.57
CA ALA A 79 13.63 -9.79 -5.40
C ALA A 79 12.54 -10.89 -5.45
N TYR A 80 11.27 -10.50 -5.32
CA TYR A 80 10.12 -11.42 -5.28
C TYR A 80 9.36 -11.51 -6.59
N VAL A 81 9.81 -10.82 -7.65
CA VAL A 81 9.16 -10.83 -8.96
C VAL A 81 10.21 -10.63 -10.06
N GLU A 82 10.16 -11.48 -11.09
CA GLU A 82 11.11 -11.40 -12.21
C GLU A 82 10.88 -10.15 -13.06
N LYS A 83 9.60 -9.81 -13.32
CA LYS A 83 9.23 -8.62 -14.10
C LYS A 83 9.68 -7.35 -13.37
N PRO A 84 10.27 -6.37 -14.07
CA PRO A 84 10.61 -5.07 -13.48
C PRO A 84 9.37 -4.38 -12.88
N ILE A 85 9.49 -3.93 -11.62
CA ILE A 85 8.40 -3.24 -10.93
C ILE A 85 8.22 -1.85 -11.53
N SER A 86 7.00 -1.55 -11.99
CA SER A 86 6.56 -0.22 -12.36
C SER A 86 6.24 0.62 -11.13
N VAL A 87 6.80 1.83 -11.06
CA VAL A 87 6.55 2.82 -10.00
C VAL A 87 5.95 4.04 -10.66
N LEU A 88 4.68 4.34 -10.38
CA LEU A 88 3.91 5.37 -11.08
C LEU A 88 3.20 6.30 -10.09
N GLU A 89 3.19 7.60 -10.38
CA GLU A 89 2.35 8.51 -9.62
C GLU A 89 0.87 8.18 -9.90
N THR A 90 0.05 8.17 -8.86
CA THR A 90 -1.38 7.88 -8.98
C THR A 90 -2.15 9.11 -9.49
N GLY A 91 -3.28 8.89 -10.17
CA GLY A 91 -4.06 9.97 -10.76
C GLY A 91 -4.77 10.86 -9.74
N SER A 92 -5.11 12.08 -10.15
CA SER A 92 -5.75 13.12 -9.31
C SER A 92 -7.04 12.67 -8.60
N ILE A 93 -7.84 11.80 -9.24
CA ILE A 93 -9.06 11.22 -8.65
C ILE A 93 -8.74 10.44 -7.38
N ILE A 94 -7.65 9.66 -7.37
CA ILE A 94 -7.23 8.88 -6.22
C ILE A 94 -6.60 9.81 -5.18
N GLN A 95 -5.70 10.70 -5.60
CA GLN A 95 -5.03 11.65 -4.71
C GLN A 95 -6.01 12.52 -3.90
N THR A 96 -7.11 12.96 -4.53
CA THR A 96 -8.18 13.74 -3.87
C THR A 96 -8.83 13.01 -2.68
N HIS A 97 -8.72 11.69 -2.62
CA HIS A 97 -9.30 10.87 -1.55
C HIS A 97 -8.28 10.34 -0.56
N THR A 98 -7.08 10.03 -1.02
CA THR A 98 -6.02 9.48 -0.15
C THR A 98 -5.19 10.56 0.53
N GLY A 99 -5.08 11.73 -0.10
CA GLY A 99 -4.11 12.76 0.28
C GLY A 99 -2.69 12.44 -0.19
N GLU A 100 -1.79 13.38 0.05
CA GLU A 100 -0.35 13.27 -0.19
C GLU A 100 0.29 12.21 0.73
N ASN A 101 1.44 11.65 0.32
CA ASN A 101 2.18 10.59 1.02
C ASN A 101 1.45 9.23 1.07
N ALA A 102 0.38 9.09 0.29
CA ALA A 102 -0.28 7.81 0.08
C ALA A 102 0.49 6.95 -0.92
N TRP A 103 0.37 5.64 -0.78
CA TRP A 103 0.98 4.67 -1.67
C TRP A 103 0.14 3.40 -1.75
N ALA A 104 0.38 2.60 -2.80
CA ALA A 104 -0.25 1.30 -3.00
C ALA A 104 0.75 0.29 -3.56
N ILE A 105 0.61 -0.97 -3.15
CA ILE A 105 1.27 -2.12 -3.75
C ILE A 105 0.19 -3.00 -4.38
N LEU A 106 0.33 -3.28 -5.66
CA LEU A 106 -0.57 -4.08 -6.48
C LEU A 106 0.15 -5.37 -6.82
N ILE A 107 -0.35 -6.52 -6.36
CA ILE A 107 0.32 -7.81 -6.57
C ILE A 107 -0.60 -8.72 -7.39
N ARG A 108 -0.08 -9.23 -8.50
CA ARG A 108 -0.70 -10.29 -9.29
C ARG A 108 0.11 -11.57 -9.11
N TYR A 109 -0.52 -12.61 -8.58
CA TYR A 109 0.10 -13.93 -8.44
C TYR A 109 -0.02 -14.71 -9.76
N ASN A 110 0.86 -15.70 -9.94
CA ASN A 110 0.68 -16.70 -10.97
C ASN A 110 -0.54 -17.55 -10.64
N SER A 111 -1.26 -17.98 -11.68
CA SER A 111 -2.40 -18.88 -11.58
C SER A 111 -1.99 -20.29 -11.15
#